data_AF-A0A969PMM8-F1
#
_entry.id   AF-A0A969PMM8-F1
#
_cell.length_a   1.000
_cell.length_b   1.000
_cell.length_c   1.000
_cell.angle_alpha   90.00
_cell.angle_beta   90.00
_cell.angle_gamma   90.00
#
_symmetry.space_group_name_H-M   'P 1'
#
loop_
_entity.id
_entity.type
_entity.pdbx_description
1 polymer ?
#
loop_
_entity_poly.entity_id
_entity_poly.type
_entity_poly.pdbx_seq_one_letter_code
_entity_poly.pdbx_strand_id
1 'polypeptide(L)'
;MRILTALLLLLLAAACTNESPEAVPAEEDGTVELIFGDQEVSFTAGHYERMTNEALDLFAETAAPSQRLDAQLERWFIRYYIQRYEYNESWSPEDILLFAHERSEFETLWREYAMIAYEVEVTEEMVESHALYNMDLYEGNMPASVQGMAEALDMSPEEFFLEFDRDHIERSVIWEELYPLLEEEYNNAADEGNSISIANAYNEEVMIFMESGNELYP
;
A
#
# COMPACT_ATOMS: atom_id res chain seq x y z
N MET A 1 -4.45 -81.36 24.39
CA MET A 1 -3.41 -81.54 25.43
C MET A 1 -2.06 -81.28 24.79
N ARG A 2 -1.28 -80.35 25.36
CA ARG A 2 0.12 -80.00 25.07
C ARG A 2 0.43 -79.09 23.86
N ILE A 3 1.12 -78.02 24.22
CA ILE A 3 1.85 -76.99 23.48
C ILE A 3 2.88 -77.63 22.55
N LEU A 4 3.07 -77.10 21.33
CA LEU A 4 4.35 -77.23 20.63
C LEU A 4 4.67 -75.95 19.83
N THR A 5 5.63 -75.25 20.38
CA THR A 5 6.40 -74.13 19.86
C THR A 5 7.34 -74.59 18.74
N ALA A 6 7.67 -73.66 17.84
CA ALA A 6 8.87 -73.59 17.01
C ALA A 6 9.03 -74.56 15.81
N LEU A 7 8.98 -73.98 14.59
CA LEU A 7 10.05 -74.24 13.62
C LEU A 7 10.33 -72.97 12.82
N LEU A 8 11.40 -72.33 13.25
CA LEU A 8 12.18 -71.36 12.51
C LEU A 8 12.90 -72.08 11.36
N LEU A 9 13.21 -71.32 10.32
CA LEU A 9 14.26 -71.52 9.31
C LEU A 9 13.91 -72.28 8.01
N LEU A 10 14.25 -71.54 6.95
CA LEU A 10 14.80 -71.96 5.66
C LEU A 10 13.78 -72.39 4.61
N LEU A 11 13.48 -71.43 3.73
CA LEU A 11 13.59 -71.46 2.26
C LEU A 11 13.17 -70.04 1.80
N LEU A 12 13.89 -69.22 1.03
CA LEU A 12 15.13 -69.28 0.26
C LEU A 12 15.57 -67.82 0.06
N ALA A 13 16.82 -67.52 0.36
CA ALA A 13 17.50 -66.36 -0.21
C ALA A 13 17.99 -66.75 -1.62
N ALA A 14 17.66 -65.95 -2.63
CA ALA A 14 18.63 -65.32 -3.55
C ALA A 14 17.95 -64.74 -4.79
N ALA A 15 18.28 -63.46 -5.02
CA ALA A 15 18.62 -62.89 -6.32
C ALA A 15 17.50 -62.60 -7.33
N CYS A 16 16.91 -61.41 -7.20
CA CYS A 16 16.76 -60.47 -8.32
C CYS A 16 17.01 -59.04 -7.81
N THR A 17 18.28 -58.63 -7.84
CA THR A 17 18.68 -57.23 -8.02
C THR A 17 18.35 -56.81 -9.44
N ASN A 18 17.48 -55.82 -9.65
CA ASN A 18 17.88 -54.49 -10.10
C ASN A 18 16.66 -53.60 -10.44
N GLU A 19 16.72 -52.39 -9.90
CA GLU A 19 16.21 -51.12 -10.45
C GLU A 19 14.70 -50.98 -10.61
N SER A 20 14.03 -50.80 -9.47
CA SER A 20 12.87 -49.90 -9.42
C SER A 20 13.42 -48.48 -9.43
N PRO A 21 12.98 -47.57 -10.34
CA PRO A 21 13.35 -46.18 -10.21
C PRO A 21 12.72 -45.69 -8.90
N GLU A 22 13.58 -45.32 -7.97
CA GLU A 22 13.22 -44.55 -6.79
C GLU A 22 12.38 -43.36 -7.25
N ALA A 23 11.28 -43.13 -6.53
CA ALA A 23 10.51 -41.92 -6.65
C ALA A 23 11.48 -40.76 -6.40
N VAL A 24 11.76 -40.01 -7.46
CA VAL A 24 12.45 -38.74 -7.39
C VAL A 24 11.67 -37.90 -6.38
N PRO A 25 12.30 -37.41 -5.29
CA PRO A 25 11.63 -36.43 -4.44
C PRO A 25 11.29 -35.25 -5.34
N ALA A 26 10.00 -34.94 -5.46
CA ALA A 26 9.57 -33.74 -6.13
C ALA A 26 10.36 -32.59 -5.50
N GLU A 27 11.19 -31.96 -6.31
CA GLU A 27 11.87 -30.73 -5.95
C GLU A 27 10.79 -29.77 -5.45
N GLU A 28 11.00 -29.19 -4.26
CA GLU A 28 10.32 -27.97 -3.84
C GLU A 28 10.69 -26.90 -4.87
N ASP A 29 9.92 -26.86 -5.96
CA ASP A 29 9.78 -25.65 -6.74
C ASP A 29 9.17 -24.63 -5.78
N GLY A 30 10.01 -23.70 -5.33
CA GLY A 30 9.65 -22.57 -4.49
C GLY A 30 8.77 -21.57 -5.22
N THR A 31 7.81 -22.04 -6.00
CA THR A 31 6.65 -21.27 -6.38
C THR A 31 5.77 -21.18 -5.14
N VAL A 32 5.91 -20.06 -4.42
CA VAL A 32 4.83 -19.57 -3.57
C VAL A 32 3.63 -19.45 -4.51
N GLU A 33 2.78 -20.47 -4.54
CA GLU A 33 1.41 -20.30 -4.96
C GLU A 33 0.86 -19.24 -4.02
N LEU A 34 0.85 -17.99 -4.50
CA LEU A 34 -0.03 -16.97 -3.97
C LEU A 34 -1.42 -17.58 -4.04
N ILE A 35 -1.90 -18.08 -2.91
CA ILE A 35 -3.31 -18.32 -2.69
C ILE A 35 -3.92 -16.92 -2.68
N PHE A 36 -4.16 -16.37 -3.88
CA PHE A 36 -5.13 -15.31 -4.09
C PHE A 36 -6.45 -15.90 -3.62
N GLY A 37 -6.88 -15.52 -2.42
CA GLY A 37 -8.18 -15.92 -1.91
C GLY A 37 -9.25 -15.55 -2.94
N ASP A 38 -10.13 -16.48 -3.28
CA ASP A 38 -11.22 -16.40 -4.25
C ASP A 38 -12.33 -15.37 -3.90
N GLN A 39 -11.97 -14.13 -3.53
CA GLN A 39 -12.91 -13.00 -3.44
C GLN A 39 -12.25 -11.69 -3.91
N GLU A 40 -11.86 -11.61 -5.18
CA GLU A 40 -11.75 -10.30 -5.82
C GLU A 40 -13.18 -9.75 -6.00
N VAL A 41 -13.63 -8.93 -5.04
CA VAL A 41 -14.77 -8.06 -5.29
C VAL A 41 -14.29 -7.02 -6.30
N SER A 42 -14.44 -7.30 -7.59
CA SER A 42 -14.15 -6.32 -8.63
C SER A 42 -15.19 -5.21 -8.56
N PHE A 43 -14.83 -4.12 -7.88
CA PHE A 43 -15.70 -2.94 -7.77
C PHE A 43 -15.77 -2.22 -9.12
N THR A 44 -17.00 -1.94 -9.56
CA THR A 44 -17.26 -1.09 -10.73
C THR A 44 -17.27 0.39 -10.34
N ALA A 45 -17.22 1.29 -11.32
CA ALA A 45 -17.28 2.73 -11.05
C ALA A 45 -18.50 3.13 -10.20
N GLY A 46 -19.68 2.58 -10.50
CA GLY A 46 -20.87 2.84 -9.69
C GLY A 46 -20.81 2.32 -8.25
N HIS A 47 -19.92 1.35 -7.93
CA HIS A 47 -19.67 0.98 -6.53
C HIS A 47 -18.86 2.08 -5.82
N TYR A 48 -17.78 2.56 -6.45
CA TYR A 48 -16.96 3.65 -5.91
C TYR A 48 -17.74 4.95 -5.76
N GLU A 49 -18.60 5.27 -6.72
CA GLU A 49 -19.49 6.44 -6.64
C GLU A 49 -20.40 6.39 -5.39
N ARG A 50 -21.03 5.23 -5.13
CA ARG A 50 -21.87 5.07 -3.94
C ARG A 50 -21.06 5.13 -2.66
N MET A 51 -19.92 4.43 -2.59
CA MET A 51 -19.06 4.46 -1.41
C MET A 51 -18.53 5.87 -1.13
N THR A 52 -18.24 6.65 -2.15
CA THR A 52 -17.79 8.05 -2.01
C THR A 52 -18.91 8.93 -1.45
N ASN A 53 -20.14 8.83 -1.98
CA ASN A 53 -21.29 9.54 -1.43
C ASN A 53 -21.58 9.14 0.03
N GLU A 54 -21.54 7.84 0.34
CA GLU A 54 -21.72 7.34 1.70
C GLU A 54 -20.61 7.85 2.64
N ALA A 55 -19.37 7.93 2.16
CA ALA A 55 -18.25 8.49 2.93
C ALA A 55 -18.44 9.98 3.22
N LEU A 56 -18.91 10.77 2.24
CA LEU A 56 -19.20 12.20 2.41
C LEU A 56 -20.29 12.43 3.48
N ASP A 57 -21.39 11.68 3.40
CA ASP A 57 -22.48 11.75 4.38
C ASP A 57 -21.97 11.38 5.78
N LEU A 58 -21.22 10.27 5.88
CA LEU A 58 -20.69 9.79 7.15
C LEU A 58 -19.64 10.73 7.75
N PHE A 59 -18.80 11.35 6.93
CA PHE A 59 -17.85 12.37 7.37
C PHE A 59 -18.59 13.58 7.95
N ALA A 60 -19.64 14.05 7.27
CA ALA A 60 -20.47 15.14 7.75
C ALA A 60 -21.22 14.81 9.07
N GLU A 61 -21.50 13.55 9.35
CA GLU A 61 -22.09 13.11 10.62
C GLU A 61 -21.04 12.96 11.73
N THR A 62 -19.88 12.38 11.40
CA THR A 62 -18.86 11.94 12.38
C THR A 62 -17.90 13.06 12.76
N ALA A 63 -17.44 13.86 11.79
CA ALA A 63 -16.44 14.89 12.02
C ALA A 63 -17.03 16.09 12.78
N ALA A 64 -16.22 16.69 13.66
CA ALA A 64 -16.57 17.94 14.33
C ALA A 64 -16.71 19.08 13.30
N PRO A 65 -17.53 20.13 13.57
CA PRO A 65 -17.73 21.22 12.61
C PRO A 65 -16.44 21.91 12.12
N SER A 66 -15.41 22.00 12.97
CA SER A 66 -14.11 22.56 12.57
C SER A 66 -13.31 21.64 11.64
N GLN A 67 -13.47 20.32 11.77
CA GLN A 67 -12.80 19.31 10.95
C GLN A 67 -13.41 19.23 9.54
N ARG A 68 -14.70 19.57 9.40
CA ARG A 68 -15.40 19.59 8.09
C ARG A 68 -14.92 20.68 7.14
N LEU A 69 -14.10 21.61 7.63
CA LEU A 69 -13.47 22.64 6.81
C LEU A 69 -12.11 22.21 6.28
N ASP A 70 -11.62 21.04 6.72
CA ASP A 70 -10.35 20.47 6.29
C ASP A 70 -10.58 19.51 5.12
N ALA A 71 -10.34 20.01 3.92
CA ALA A 71 -10.48 19.22 2.70
C ALA A 71 -9.50 18.03 2.66
N GLN A 72 -8.29 18.16 3.21
CA GLN A 72 -7.32 17.07 3.20
C GLN A 72 -7.78 15.91 4.08
N LEU A 73 -8.33 16.22 5.25
CA LEU A 73 -8.93 15.23 6.13
C LEU A 73 -10.11 14.52 5.48
N GLU A 74 -11.01 15.25 4.81
CA GLU A 74 -12.15 14.67 4.10
C GLU A 74 -11.69 13.67 3.02
N ARG A 75 -10.68 14.03 2.22
CA ARG A 75 -10.13 13.15 1.18
C ARG A 75 -9.57 11.86 1.76
N TRP A 76 -8.81 11.93 2.85
CA TRP A 76 -8.30 10.74 3.52
C TRP A 76 -9.41 9.90 4.15
N PHE A 77 -10.44 10.52 4.70
CA PHE A 77 -11.61 9.81 5.21
C PHE A 77 -12.29 9.00 4.10
N ILE A 78 -12.52 9.61 2.93
CA ILE A 78 -13.10 8.94 1.76
C ILE A 78 -12.24 7.74 1.34
N ARG A 79 -10.92 7.93 1.23
CA ARG A 79 -10.00 6.85 0.85
C ARG A 79 -10.03 5.68 1.83
N TYR A 80 -9.94 5.94 3.14
CA TYR A 80 -10.01 4.88 4.15
C TYR A 80 -11.38 4.22 4.22
N TYR A 81 -12.46 4.97 3.98
CA TYR A 81 -13.81 4.41 3.90
C TYR A 81 -13.94 3.43 2.72
N ILE A 82 -13.45 3.80 1.54
CA ILE A 82 -13.43 2.92 0.37
C ILE A 82 -12.54 1.70 0.62
N GLN A 83 -11.32 1.93 1.13
CA GLN A 83 -10.35 0.89 1.47
C GLN A 83 -10.93 -0.17 2.41
N ARG A 84 -11.78 0.26 3.36
CA ARG A 84 -12.48 -0.66 4.26
C ARG A 84 -13.27 -1.72 3.48
N TYR A 85 -13.93 -1.36 2.37
CA TYR A 85 -14.64 -2.32 1.54
C TYR A 85 -13.72 -3.14 0.64
N GLU A 86 -12.66 -2.53 0.11
CA GLU A 86 -11.63 -3.20 -0.70
C GLU A 86 -10.93 -4.34 0.03
N TYR A 87 -10.63 -4.13 1.31
CA TYR A 87 -9.93 -5.12 2.12
C TYR A 87 -10.85 -5.84 3.12
N ASN A 88 -12.17 -5.64 3.03
CA ASN A 88 -13.16 -6.24 3.91
C ASN A 88 -12.83 -6.02 5.41
N GLU A 89 -12.42 -4.80 5.73
CA GLU A 89 -12.05 -4.37 7.07
C GLU A 89 -13.29 -4.02 7.90
N SER A 90 -13.13 -4.08 9.22
CA SER A 90 -14.22 -3.88 10.19
C SER A 90 -14.16 -2.53 10.92
N TRP A 91 -13.44 -1.56 10.37
CA TRP A 91 -13.22 -0.24 10.99
C TRP A 91 -14.53 0.53 11.18
N SER A 92 -14.69 1.13 12.36
CA SER A 92 -15.79 2.04 12.64
C SER A 92 -15.59 3.39 11.94
N PRO A 93 -16.64 4.21 11.78
CA PRO A 93 -16.48 5.59 11.30
C PRO A 93 -15.47 6.40 12.11
N GLU A 94 -15.44 6.20 13.44
CA GLU A 94 -14.49 6.85 14.33
C GLU A 94 -13.04 6.40 14.09
N ASP A 95 -12.82 5.10 13.82
CA ASP A 95 -11.49 4.58 13.46
C ASP A 95 -11.03 5.15 12.12
N ILE A 96 -11.92 5.21 11.11
CA ILE A 96 -11.62 5.79 9.80
C ILE A 96 -11.24 7.28 9.94
N LEU A 97 -11.97 8.03 10.77
CA LEU A 97 -11.63 9.43 11.04
C LEU A 97 -10.29 9.58 11.74
N LEU A 98 -9.96 8.69 12.68
CA LEU A 98 -8.65 8.67 13.33
C LEU A 98 -7.53 8.39 12.31
N PHE A 99 -7.66 7.36 11.48
CA PHE A 99 -6.67 7.04 10.46
C PHE A 99 -6.49 8.17 9.44
N ALA A 100 -7.60 8.83 9.06
CA ALA A 100 -7.55 9.97 8.17
C ALA A 100 -6.79 11.15 8.79
N HIS A 101 -6.96 11.41 10.10
CA HIS A 101 -6.16 12.40 10.84
C HIS A 101 -4.69 12.06 10.84
N GLU A 102 -4.35 10.84 11.30
CA GLU A 102 -2.96 10.38 11.40
C GLU A 102 -2.25 10.45 10.04
N ARG A 103 -2.94 10.03 8.97
CA ARG A 103 -2.40 10.10 7.62
C ARG A 103 -2.27 11.53 7.12
N SER A 104 -3.27 12.39 7.34
CA SER A 104 -3.21 13.79 6.91
C SER A 104 -2.05 14.54 7.57
N GLU A 105 -1.84 14.32 8.87
CA GLU A 105 -0.71 14.87 9.62
C GLU A 105 0.62 14.31 9.10
N PHE A 106 0.72 12.98 8.97
CA PHE A 106 1.93 12.34 8.47
C PHE A 106 2.32 12.83 7.07
N GLU A 107 1.41 12.86 6.09
CA GLU A 107 1.74 13.32 4.73
C GLU A 107 2.16 14.80 4.71
N THR A 108 1.59 15.63 5.59
CA THR A 108 2.01 17.03 5.72
C THR A 108 3.44 17.12 6.20
N LEU A 109 3.78 16.42 7.29
CA LEU A 109 5.13 16.41 7.84
C LEU A 109 6.13 15.71 6.90
N TRP A 110 5.69 14.68 6.18
CA TRP A 110 6.51 13.96 5.19
C TRP A 110 6.98 14.90 4.07
N ARG A 111 6.10 15.79 3.59
CA ARG A 111 6.44 16.82 2.59
C ARG A 111 7.29 17.94 3.17
N GLU A 112 6.92 18.43 4.35
CA GLU A 112 7.68 19.49 5.04
C GLU A 112 9.12 19.05 5.32
N TYR A 113 9.32 17.81 5.77
CA TYR A 113 10.64 17.27 6.02
C TYR A 113 11.48 17.13 4.75
N ALA A 114 10.88 16.75 3.62
CA ALA A 114 11.59 16.67 2.32
C ALA A 114 12.16 18.05 1.94
N MET A 115 11.35 19.09 2.15
CA MET A 115 11.77 20.47 1.89
C MET A 115 12.86 20.91 2.87
N ILE A 116 12.67 20.70 4.17
CA ILE A 116 13.58 21.23 5.20
C ILE A 116 14.94 20.51 5.18
N ALA A 117 14.94 19.17 5.11
CA ALA A 117 16.16 18.37 5.24
C ALA A 117 16.88 18.14 3.91
N TYR A 118 16.16 18.12 2.79
CA TYR A 118 16.69 17.77 1.47
C TYR A 118 16.51 18.86 0.42
N GLU A 119 15.95 20.02 0.79
CA GLU A 119 15.70 21.17 -0.12
C GLU A 119 14.85 20.79 -1.35
N VAL A 120 13.98 19.78 -1.22
CA VAL A 120 13.08 19.34 -2.30
C VAL A 120 11.83 20.21 -2.32
N GLU A 121 11.70 21.05 -3.35
CA GLU A 121 10.54 21.91 -3.58
C GLU A 121 9.62 21.33 -4.66
N VAL A 122 8.31 21.40 -4.43
CA VAL A 122 7.28 21.10 -5.43
C VAL A 122 6.72 22.39 -6.01
N THR A 123 6.73 22.51 -7.33
CA THR A 123 6.08 23.62 -8.03
C THR A 123 4.74 23.17 -8.63
N GLU A 124 3.82 24.11 -8.84
CA GLU A 124 2.53 23.81 -9.46
C GLU A 124 2.68 23.22 -10.87
N GLU A 125 3.67 23.70 -11.64
CA GLU A 125 3.96 23.17 -12.99
C GLU A 125 4.36 21.69 -12.95
N MET A 126 5.12 21.26 -11.92
CA MET A 126 5.46 19.85 -11.74
C MET A 126 4.22 19.01 -11.41
N VAL A 127 3.35 19.50 -10.53
CA VAL A 127 2.09 18.83 -10.17
C VAL A 127 1.18 18.70 -11.39
N GLU A 128 0.95 19.78 -12.12
CA GLU A 128 0.14 19.79 -13.34
C GLU A 128 0.71 18.83 -14.40
N SER A 129 2.03 18.86 -14.63
CA SER A 129 2.68 17.97 -15.58
C SER A 129 2.50 16.48 -15.21
N HIS A 130 2.59 16.14 -13.92
CA HIS A 130 2.36 14.77 -13.46
C HIS A 130 0.90 14.35 -13.55
N ALA A 131 -0.04 15.25 -13.23
CA ALA A 131 -1.46 14.97 -13.39
C ALA A 131 -1.80 14.68 -14.86
N LEU A 132 -1.29 15.49 -15.79
CA LEU A 132 -1.46 15.26 -17.24
C LEU A 132 -0.84 13.95 -17.70
N TYR A 133 0.37 13.62 -17.23
CA TYR A 133 1.01 12.34 -17.53
C TYR A 133 0.16 11.15 -17.05
N ASN A 134 -0.39 11.24 -15.83
CA ASN A 134 -1.27 10.19 -15.30
C ASN A 134 -2.56 10.07 -16.11
N MET A 135 -3.15 11.19 -16.54
CA MET A 135 -4.32 11.18 -17.42
C MET A 135 -4.02 10.49 -18.76
N ASP A 136 -2.87 10.79 -19.38
CA ASP A 136 -2.43 10.18 -20.63
C ASP A 136 -2.21 8.66 -20.45
N LEU A 137 -1.63 8.23 -19.32
CA LEU A 137 -1.45 6.82 -19.00
C LEU A 137 -2.79 6.06 -18.92
N TYR A 138 -3.84 6.75 -18.48
CA TYR A 138 -5.17 6.21 -18.33
C TYR A 138 -6.08 6.44 -19.55
N GLU A 139 -5.55 7.00 -20.64
CA GLU A 139 -6.33 7.24 -21.85
C GLU A 139 -6.92 5.93 -22.39
N GLY A 140 -8.26 5.84 -22.38
CA GLY A 140 -9.00 4.67 -22.84
C GLY A 140 -9.16 3.51 -21.84
N ASN A 141 -8.56 3.60 -20.65
CA ASN A 141 -8.73 2.61 -19.57
C ASN A 141 -8.61 3.22 -18.17
N MET A 142 -9.39 4.27 -17.91
CA MET A 142 -9.45 4.93 -16.61
C MET A 142 -9.87 3.93 -15.51
N PRO A 143 -9.19 3.86 -14.36
CA PRO A 143 -9.59 2.98 -13.27
C PRO A 143 -11.03 3.23 -12.82
N ALA A 144 -11.75 2.16 -12.48
CA ALA A 144 -13.12 2.24 -11.98
C ALA A 144 -13.24 3.12 -10.72
N SER A 145 -12.21 3.08 -9.86
CA SER A 145 -12.10 3.90 -8.66
C SER A 145 -12.09 5.39 -8.99
N VAL A 146 -11.22 5.81 -9.91
CA VAL A 146 -11.14 7.21 -10.38
C VAL A 146 -12.46 7.66 -10.99
N GLN A 147 -13.04 6.86 -11.90
CA GLN A 147 -14.32 7.21 -12.55
C GLN A 147 -15.45 7.40 -11.53
N GLY A 148 -15.58 6.46 -10.59
CA GLY A 148 -16.67 6.49 -9.62
C GLY A 148 -16.51 7.60 -8.57
N MET A 149 -15.30 7.80 -8.05
CA MET A 149 -15.04 8.88 -7.10
C MET A 149 -15.23 10.25 -7.75
N ALA A 150 -14.72 10.45 -8.97
CA ALA A 150 -14.88 11.71 -9.69
C ALA A 150 -16.36 12.06 -9.95
N GLU A 151 -17.17 11.08 -10.38
CA GLU A 151 -18.62 11.28 -10.56
C GLU A 151 -19.32 11.70 -9.25
N ALA A 152 -19.00 11.03 -8.13
CA ALA A 152 -19.60 11.37 -6.84
C ALA A 152 -19.19 12.75 -6.32
N LEU A 153 -18.00 13.22 -6.69
CA LEU A 153 -17.45 14.52 -6.31
C LEU A 153 -17.85 15.64 -7.29
N ASP A 154 -18.62 15.34 -8.34
CA ASP A 154 -18.95 16.26 -9.43
C ASP A 154 -17.70 16.88 -10.09
N MET A 155 -16.68 16.04 -10.29
CA MET A 155 -15.39 16.41 -10.87
C MET A 155 -15.18 15.73 -12.23
N SER A 156 -14.55 16.44 -13.16
CA SER A 156 -13.92 15.80 -14.30
C SER A 156 -12.70 14.96 -13.86
N PRO A 157 -12.22 14.00 -14.68
CA PRO A 157 -10.99 13.27 -14.36
C PRO A 157 -9.78 14.17 -14.13
N GLU A 158 -9.69 15.29 -14.86
CA GLU A 158 -8.62 16.29 -14.69
C GLU A 158 -8.69 16.96 -13.32
N GLU A 159 -9.87 17.46 -12.96
CA GLU A 159 -10.11 18.04 -11.63
C GLU A 159 -9.90 17.02 -10.51
N PHE A 160 -10.25 15.74 -10.75
CA PHE A 160 -9.98 14.69 -9.78
C PHE A 160 -8.48 14.56 -9.48
N PHE A 161 -7.61 14.50 -10.50
CA PHE A 161 -6.17 14.40 -10.26
C PHE A 161 -5.54 15.68 -9.71
N LEU A 162 -6.02 16.85 -10.16
CA LEU A 162 -5.48 18.14 -9.74
C LEU A 162 -5.96 18.59 -8.36
N GLU A 163 -7.14 18.17 -7.90
CA GLU A 163 -7.72 18.65 -6.64
C GLU A 163 -7.87 17.54 -5.61
N PHE A 164 -8.54 16.43 -5.97
CA PHE A 164 -8.75 15.33 -5.04
C PHE A 164 -7.47 14.53 -4.83
N ASP A 165 -6.84 14.07 -5.90
CA ASP A 165 -5.65 13.22 -5.83
C ASP A 165 -4.34 13.99 -5.80
N ARG A 166 -4.42 15.32 -5.67
CA ARG A 166 -3.27 16.23 -5.67
C ARG A 166 -2.17 15.80 -4.70
N ASP A 167 -2.54 15.30 -3.51
CA ASP A 167 -1.55 14.86 -2.52
C ASP A 167 -0.75 13.62 -2.96
N HIS A 168 -1.34 12.68 -3.71
CA HIS A 168 -0.59 11.57 -4.30
C HIS A 168 0.30 12.03 -5.45
N ILE A 169 -0.16 13.00 -6.25
CA ILE A 169 0.63 13.61 -7.31
C ILE A 169 1.86 14.31 -6.73
N GLU A 170 1.66 15.19 -5.75
CA GLU A 170 2.76 15.87 -5.04
C GLU A 170 3.74 14.87 -4.43
N ARG A 171 3.24 13.83 -3.77
CA ARG A 171 4.11 12.79 -3.19
C ARG A 171 4.97 12.12 -4.25
N SER A 172 4.41 11.86 -5.43
CA SER A 172 5.15 11.25 -6.54
C SER A 172 6.23 12.20 -7.06
N VAL A 173 5.90 13.48 -7.25
CA VAL A 173 6.85 14.53 -7.64
C VAL A 173 8.00 14.65 -6.65
N ILE A 174 7.68 14.74 -5.35
CA ILE A 174 8.70 14.81 -4.29
C ILE A 174 9.57 13.57 -4.33
N TRP A 175 8.98 12.40 -4.46
CA TRP A 175 9.74 11.15 -4.46
C TRP A 175 10.73 11.04 -5.62
N GLU A 176 10.37 11.53 -6.81
CA GLU A 176 11.27 11.54 -7.96
C GLU A 176 12.52 12.41 -7.74
N GLU A 177 12.35 13.56 -7.09
CA GLU A 177 13.46 14.45 -6.73
C GLU A 177 14.25 13.98 -5.50
N LEU A 178 13.54 13.42 -4.51
CA LEU A 178 14.09 13.02 -3.21
C LEU A 178 14.86 11.69 -3.31
N TYR A 179 14.36 10.73 -4.08
CA TYR A 179 14.93 9.37 -4.12
C TYR A 179 16.42 9.35 -4.48
N PRO A 180 16.91 10.08 -5.51
CA PRO A 180 18.34 10.12 -5.81
C PRO A 180 19.20 10.67 -4.67
N LEU A 181 18.70 11.64 -3.91
CA LEU A 181 19.41 12.23 -2.77
C LEU A 181 19.53 11.22 -1.62
N LEU A 182 18.42 10.53 -1.32
CA LEU A 182 18.40 9.48 -0.29
C LEU A 182 19.25 8.28 -0.69
N GLU A 183 19.25 7.91 -1.97
CA GLU A 183 20.10 6.86 -2.50
C GLU A 183 21.58 7.22 -2.31
N GLU A 184 21.99 8.45 -2.58
CA GLU A 184 23.35 8.92 -2.32
C GLU A 184 23.69 8.90 -0.82
N GLU A 185 22.84 9.49 0.02
CA GLU A 185 23.05 9.59 1.48
C GLU A 185 23.17 8.20 2.13
N TYR A 186 22.22 7.31 1.85
CA TYR A 186 22.17 6.00 2.50
C TYR A 186 23.14 4.99 1.92
N ASN A 187 23.49 5.07 0.62
CA ASN A 187 24.57 4.23 0.09
C ASN A 187 25.94 4.62 0.68
N ASN A 188 26.13 5.90 1.04
CA ASN A 188 27.33 6.35 1.74
C ASN A 188 27.34 5.96 3.24
N ALA A 189 26.17 5.74 3.83
CA ALA A 189 25.99 5.32 5.23
C ALA A 189 25.93 3.79 5.43
N ALA A 190 25.68 3.02 4.36
CA ALA A 190 25.53 1.56 4.43
C ALA A 190 26.89 0.86 4.57
N ASP A 191 27.23 0.45 5.80
CA ASP A 191 28.20 -0.62 6.03
C ASP A 191 27.71 -1.92 5.35
N GLU A 192 28.66 -2.67 4.76
CA GLU A 192 28.41 -3.91 3.99
C GLU A 192 27.44 -4.87 4.70
N GLY A 193 26.16 -4.86 4.30
CA GLY A 193 25.21 -5.94 4.64
C GLY A 193 23.81 -5.57 5.09
N ASN A 194 23.45 -4.28 5.24
CA ASN A 194 22.10 -3.89 5.66
C ASN A 194 21.32 -3.22 4.53
N SER A 195 20.57 -4.01 3.75
CA SER A 195 19.64 -3.50 2.73
C SER A 195 18.38 -2.97 3.42
N ILE A 196 18.43 -1.76 3.98
CA ILE A 196 17.24 -1.04 4.44
C ILE A 196 16.54 -0.48 3.20
N SER A 197 15.20 -0.58 3.15
CA SER A 197 14.41 0.12 2.13
C SER A 197 14.59 1.62 2.31
N ILE A 198 15.09 2.33 1.29
CA ILE A 198 15.28 3.80 1.30
C ILE A 198 14.00 4.52 1.77
N ALA A 199 12.84 4.05 1.32
CA ALA A 199 11.55 4.60 1.74
C ALA A 199 11.26 4.41 3.24
N ASN A 200 11.69 3.28 3.83
CA ASN A 200 11.50 3.04 5.26
C ASN A 200 12.44 3.93 6.08
N ALA A 201 13.71 4.06 5.66
CA ALA A 201 14.67 4.93 6.34
C ALA A 201 14.17 6.39 6.33
N TYR A 202 13.70 6.89 5.19
CA TYR A 202 13.13 8.23 5.12
C TYR A 202 11.87 8.38 5.99
N ASN A 203 10.96 7.40 5.98
CA ASN A 203 9.78 7.43 6.85
C ASN A 203 10.16 7.44 8.34
N GLU A 204 11.22 6.73 8.75
CA GLU A 204 11.74 6.77 10.13
C GLU A 204 12.25 8.17 10.49
N GLU A 205 12.94 8.84 9.57
CA GLU A 205 13.35 10.24 9.77
C GLU A 205 12.15 11.19 9.94
N VAL A 206 11.11 11.02 9.13
CA VAL A 206 9.85 11.79 9.26
C VAL A 206 9.19 11.54 10.62
N MET A 207 9.20 10.30 11.11
CA MET A 207 8.67 10.00 12.45
C MET A 207 9.48 10.67 13.56
N ILE A 208 10.82 10.67 13.45
CA ILE A 208 11.69 11.39 14.39
C ILE A 208 11.41 12.90 14.33
N PHE A 209 11.25 13.44 13.13
CA PHE A 209 10.90 14.85 12.92
C PHE A 209 9.58 15.21 13.62
N MET A 210 8.54 14.38 13.43
CA MET A 210 7.23 14.50 14.08
C MET A 210 7.33 14.47 15.62
N GLU A 211 8.07 13.51 16.19
CA GLU A 211 8.25 13.38 17.64
C GLU A 211 9.04 14.54 18.26
N SER A 212 9.96 15.13 17.48
CA SER A 212 10.81 16.24 17.92
C SER A 212 10.14 17.62 17.90
N GLY A 213 8.89 17.72 17.41
CA GLY A 213 8.16 18.98 17.34
C GLY A 213 8.78 20.02 16.41
N ASN A 214 9.48 19.57 15.34
CA ASN A 214 10.16 20.44 14.37
C ASN A 214 11.30 21.31 14.99
N GLU A 215 11.85 20.93 16.15
CA GLU A 215 12.93 21.71 16.81
C GLU A 215 14.34 21.34 16.34
N LEU A 216 14.51 20.23 15.62
CA LEU A 216 15.83 19.68 15.26
C LEU A 216 16.40 20.15 13.93
N TYR A 217 15.61 20.83 13.08
CA TYR A 217 16.04 21.24 11.75
C TYR A 217 15.75 22.75 11.54
N PRO A 218 16.79 23.62 11.56
CA PRO A 218 16.65 25.08 11.48
C PRO A 218 16.50 25.63 10.06
#